data_AF-A0A3B9L3X8-F1
#
_entry.id   AF-A0A3B9L3X8-F1
#
_cell.length_a   1.000
_cell.length_b   1.000
_cell.length_c   1.000
_cell.angle_alpha   90.00
_cell.angle_beta   90.00
_cell.angle_gamma   90.00
#
_symmetry.space_group_name_H-M   'P 1'
#
loop_
_entity.id
_entity.type
_entity.pdbx_description
1 polymer ?
#
loop_
_entity_poly.entity_id
_entity_poly.type
_entity_poly.pdbx_seq_one_letter_code
_entity_poly.pdbx_strand_id
1 'polypeptide(L)'
;MWATETALKPDDESSVKVMCEAEGFEYSQVLAFAEDPANREAMQSNTDSAIARGAFGAPTFFVGDEMFFGHDRLDYAVEALKAQA
;
A
#
# COMPACT_ATOMS: atom_id res chain seq x y z
N MET A 1 -10.43 0.55 -12.04
CA MET A 1 -10.59 2.01 -11.87
C MET A 1 -10.93 2.24 -10.40
N TRP A 2 -10.36 3.24 -9.75
CA TRP A 2 -10.74 3.58 -8.37
C TRP A 2 -12.23 3.93 -8.33
N ALA A 3 -12.92 3.51 -7.26
CA ALA A 3 -14.38 3.51 -7.21
C ALA A 3 -15.00 4.88 -6.89
N THR A 4 -14.23 5.84 -6.38
CA THR A 4 -14.75 7.15 -5.97
C THR A 4 -14.89 8.09 -7.17
N GLU A 5 -16.00 8.82 -7.24
CA GLU A 5 -16.23 9.82 -8.30
C GLU A 5 -15.22 10.97 -8.23
N THR A 6 -14.86 11.38 -7.00
CA THR A 6 -13.80 12.36 -6.77
C THR A 6 -12.49 11.62 -6.51
N ALA A 7 -11.50 11.86 -7.37
CA ALA A 7 -10.17 11.32 -7.17
C ALA A 7 -9.49 12.02 -5.98
N LEU A 8 -8.89 11.23 -5.08
CA LEU A 8 -7.94 11.74 -4.10
C LEU A 8 -6.72 12.29 -4.85
N LYS A 9 -6.32 13.52 -4.50
CA LYS A 9 -5.05 14.13 -4.95
C LYS A 9 -4.07 14.12 -3.78
N PRO A 10 -3.15 13.13 -3.70
CA PRO A 10 -2.28 12.97 -2.54
C PRO A 10 -1.27 14.12 -2.36
N ASP A 11 -1.02 14.89 -3.41
CA ASP A 11 -0.16 16.08 -3.42
C ASP A 11 -0.89 17.38 -3.02
N ASP A 12 -2.20 17.32 -2.78
CA ASP A 12 -3.03 18.44 -2.36
C ASP A 12 -3.59 18.19 -0.95
N GLU A 13 -3.03 18.90 0.03
CA GLU A 13 -3.45 18.82 1.44
C GLU A 13 -4.96 19.00 1.64
N SER A 14 -5.60 19.88 0.85
CA SER A 14 -7.04 20.11 0.96
C SER A 14 -7.85 18.89 0.52
N SER A 15 -7.38 18.18 -0.51
CA SER A 15 -8.00 16.93 -0.98
C SER A 15 -7.85 15.81 0.05
N VAL A 16 -6.67 15.69 0.67
CA VAL A 16 -6.42 14.71 1.73
C VAL A 16 -7.28 15.01 2.96
N LYS A 17 -7.35 16.28 3.38
CA LYS A 17 -8.16 16.70 4.52
C LYS A 17 -9.65 16.36 4.35
N VAL A 18 -10.23 16.67 3.18
CA VAL A 18 -11.64 16.35 2.88
C VAL A 18 -11.90 14.84 2.96
N MET A 19 -10.97 14.03 2.46
CA MET A 19 -11.07 12.56 2.56
C MET A 19 -10.98 12.09 4.01
N CYS A 20 -10.01 12.60 4.79
CA CYS A 20 -9.90 12.25 6.21
C CYS A 20 -11.19 12.56 6.97
N GLU A 21 -11.75 13.77 6.81
CA GLU A 21 -12.98 14.17 7.49
C GLU A 21 -14.19 13.32 7.07
N ALA A 22 -14.31 12.98 5.78
CA ALA A 22 -15.40 12.14 5.27
C ALA A 22 -15.37 10.71 5.84
N GLU A 23 -14.17 10.18 6.11
CA GLU A 23 -13.96 8.84 6.65
C GLU A 23 -13.83 8.83 8.19
N GLY A 24 -13.98 9.98 8.86
CA GLY A 24 -13.93 10.10 10.32
C GLY A 24 -12.52 10.13 10.93
N PHE A 25 -11.49 10.47 10.14
CA PHE A 25 -10.12 10.67 10.60
C PHE A 25 -9.83 12.14 10.89
N GLU A 26 -9.08 12.39 11.96
CA GLU A 26 -8.55 13.72 12.29
C GLU A 26 -7.34 14.04 11.39
N TYR A 27 -7.51 14.98 10.44
CA TYR A 27 -6.46 15.35 9.46
C TYR A 27 -5.13 15.72 10.13
N SER A 28 -5.15 16.44 11.24
CA SER A 28 -3.94 16.84 11.97
C SER A 28 -3.13 15.65 12.49
N GLN A 29 -3.81 14.57 12.90
CA GLN A 29 -3.14 13.34 13.34
C GLN A 29 -2.55 12.58 12.15
N VAL A 30 -3.30 12.50 11.05
CA VAL A 30 -2.81 11.84 9.80
C VAL A 30 -1.58 12.57 9.26
N LEU A 31 -1.61 13.90 9.23
CA LEU A 31 -0.47 14.71 8.81
C LEU A 31 0.73 14.51 9.74
N ALA A 32 0.51 14.52 11.06
CA ALA A 32 1.58 14.26 12.03
C ALA A 32 2.23 12.89 11.82
N PHE A 33 1.45 11.84 11.54
CA PHE A 33 2.00 10.52 11.22
C PHE A 33 2.74 10.51 9.87
N ALA A 34 2.25 11.21 8.86
CA ALA A 34 2.91 11.29 7.55
C ALA A 34 4.26 12.03 7.62
N GLU A 35 4.39 12.99 8.54
CA GLU A 35 5.62 13.76 8.78
C GLU A 35 6.57 13.11 9.79
N ASP A 36 6.11 12.13 10.56
CA ASP A 36 6.94 11.41 11.53
C ASP A 36 8.13 10.71 10.83
N PRO A 37 9.38 11.05 11.19
CA PRO A 37 10.58 10.42 10.63
C PRO A 37 10.58 8.90 10.74
N ALA A 38 10.03 8.32 11.81
CA ALA A 38 9.98 6.88 12.01
C ALA A 38 9.07 6.20 10.97
N ASN A 39 7.94 6.82 10.63
CA ASN A 39 7.04 6.29 9.59
C ASN A 39 7.65 6.41 8.19
N ARG A 40 8.38 7.50 7.93
CA ARG A 40 9.14 7.68 6.68
C ARG A 40 10.25 6.63 6.54
N GLU A 41 10.95 6.30 7.61
CA GLU A 41 11.95 5.24 7.64
C GLU A 41 11.31 3.86 7.41
N ALA A 42 10.20 3.56 8.08
CA ALA A 42 9.47 2.32 7.90
C ALA A 42 8.98 2.13 6.44
N MET A 43 8.47 3.19 5.80
CA MET A 43 8.05 3.16 4.40
C MET A 43 9.22 2.83 3.45
N GLN A 44 10.39 3.42 3.68
CA GLN A 44 11.61 3.12 2.90
C GLN A 44 12.07 1.68 3.14
N SER A 45 12.15 1.25 4.39
CA SER A 45 12.55 -0.13 4.74
C SER A 45 11.62 -1.18 4.13
N ASN A 46 10.31 -0.94 4.11
CA ASN A 46 9.35 -1.81 3.44
C ASN A 46 9.60 -1.89 1.92
N THR A 47 9.94 -0.77 1.30
CA THR A 47 10.26 -0.69 -0.13
C THR A 47 11.56 -1.44 -0.45
N ASP A 48 12.61 -1.20 0.35
CA ASP A 48 13.90 -1.87 0.21
C ASP A 48 13.78 -3.38 0.40
N SER A 49 12.98 -3.83 1.38
CA SER A 49 12.68 -5.24 1.61
C SER A 49 11.97 -5.88 0.41
N ALA A 50 11.00 -5.18 -0.20
CA ALA A 50 10.32 -5.68 -1.39
C ALA A 50 11.30 -5.82 -2.57
N ILE A 51 12.15 -4.81 -2.80
CA ILE A 51 13.18 -4.83 -3.85
C ILE A 51 14.19 -5.95 -3.60
N ALA A 52 14.66 -6.13 -2.36
CA ALA A 52 15.61 -7.17 -1.99
C ALA A 52 15.05 -8.60 -2.22
N ARG A 53 13.72 -8.77 -2.10
CA ARG A 53 13.03 -10.03 -2.44
C ARG A 53 12.70 -10.17 -3.93
N GLY A 54 13.11 -9.22 -4.77
CA GLY A 54 12.96 -9.27 -6.23
C GLY A 54 11.69 -8.61 -6.78
N ALA A 55 10.90 -7.91 -5.96
CA ALA A 55 9.75 -7.17 -6.44
C ALA A 55 10.20 -6.01 -7.34
N PHE A 56 9.56 -5.87 -8.51
CA PHE A 56 9.89 -4.84 -9.50
C PHE A 56 8.71 -3.94 -9.86
N GLY A 57 7.55 -4.15 -9.23
CA GLY A 57 6.35 -3.34 -9.44
C GLY A 57 5.29 -3.63 -8.37
N ALA A 58 4.14 -2.95 -8.49
CA ALA A 58 3.02 -3.10 -7.58
C ALA A 58 1.71 -3.36 -8.35
N PRO A 59 0.83 -4.25 -7.84
CA PRO A 59 1.02 -5.07 -6.65
C PRO A 59 1.94 -6.28 -6.92
N THR A 60 2.75 -6.65 -5.93
CA THR A 60 3.50 -7.92 -5.88
C THR A 60 3.13 -8.63 -4.59
N PHE A 61 2.81 -9.91 -4.68
CA PHE A 61 2.48 -10.78 -3.55
C PHE A 61 3.55 -11.87 -3.39
N PHE A 62 3.76 -12.33 -2.17
CA PHE A 62 4.66 -13.44 -1.86
C PHE A 62 3.95 -14.50 -1.03
N VAL A 63 4.15 -15.77 -1.37
CA VAL A 63 3.69 -16.93 -0.59
C VAL A 63 4.91 -17.80 -0.29
N GLY A 64 5.40 -17.72 0.95
CA GLY A 64 6.76 -18.20 1.25
C GLY A 64 7.79 -17.42 0.43
N ASP A 65 8.55 -18.15 -0.40
CA ASP A 65 9.56 -17.59 -1.32
C ASP A 65 9.03 -17.40 -2.76
N GLU A 66 7.81 -17.86 -3.06
CA GLU A 66 7.21 -17.71 -4.39
C GLU A 66 6.63 -16.29 -4.58
N MET A 67 6.94 -15.66 -5.71
CA MET A 67 6.54 -14.29 -6.05
C MET A 67 5.47 -14.26 -7.15
N PHE A 68 4.41 -13.46 -6.94
CA PHE A 68 3.30 -13.26 -7.86
C PHE A 68 3.11 -11.77 -8.15
N PHE A 69 3.45 -11.34 -9.37
CA PHE A 69 3.31 -9.94 -9.80
C PHE A 69 2.00 -9.71 -10.56
N GLY A 70 1.28 -8.65 -10.20
CA GLY A 70 0.03 -8.25 -10.84
C GLY A 70 -1.22 -8.74 -10.12
N HIS A 71 -2.30 -7.95 -10.19
CA HIS A 71 -3.58 -8.33 -9.59
C HIS A 71 -4.23 -9.54 -10.28
N ASP A 72 -3.86 -9.79 -11.54
CA ASP A 72 -4.30 -10.92 -12.37
C ASP A 72 -3.57 -12.22 -12.04
N ARG A 73 -2.70 -12.22 -11.01
CA ARG A 73 -2.02 -13.41 -10.48
C ARG A 73 -2.49 -13.81 -9.09
N LEU A 74 -3.49 -13.12 -8.53
CA LEU A 74 -3.95 -13.37 -7.16
C LEU A 74 -4.52 -14.79 -6.97
N ASP A 75 -5.22 -15.34 -7.97
CA ASP A 75 -5.76 -16.71 -7.90
C ASP A 75 -4.64 -17.75 -7.74
N TYR A 76 -3.52 -17.57 -8.45
CA TYR A 76 -2.34 -18.45 -8.33
C TYR A 76 -1.67 -18.32 -6.97
N ALA A 77 -1.58 -17.10 -6.42
CA ALA A 77 -1.07 -16.90 -5.06
C ALA A 77 -1.95 -17.62 -4.02
N VAL A 78 -3.28 -17.60 -4.19
CA VAL A 78 -4.20 -18.34 -3.32
C VAL A 78 -4.03 -19.85 -3.46
N GLU A 79 -3.84 -20.37 -4.68
CA GLU A 79 -3.54 -21.78 -4.91
C GLU A 79 -2.22 -22.21 -4.24
N ALA A 80 -1.15 -21.44 -4.42
CA ALA A 80 0.13 -21.68 -3.77
C ALA A 80 0.00 -21.68 -2.23
N LEU A 81 -0.73 -20.72 -1.67
CA LEU A 81 -0.97 -20.65 -0.22
C LEU A 81 -1.69 -21.89 0.30
N LYS A 82 -2.69 -22.39 -0.43
CA LYS A 82 -3.41 -23.62 -0.07
C LYS A 82 -2.56 -24.87 -0.18
N ALA A 83 -1.62 -24.91 -1.12
CA ALA A 83 -0.72 -26.05 -1.31
C ALA A 83 0.37 -26.14 -0.22
N GLN A 84 0.65 -25.05 0.49
CA GLN A 84 1.61 -25.00 1.61
C GLN A 84 0.97 -25.33 2.98
N ALA A 85 -0.35 -25.50 3.06
CA ALA A 85 -1.11 -25.85 4.26
C ALA A 85 -1.26 -27.37 4.45
#